data_AF-A0A9E2ICX0-F1
#
_entry.id   AF-A0A9E2ICX0-F1
#
_cell.length_a   1.000
_cell.length_b   1.000
_cell.length_c   1.000
_cell.angle_alpha   90.00
_cell.angle_beta   90.00
_cell.angle_gamma   90.00
#
_symmetry.space_group_name_H-M   'P 1'
#
loop_
_entity.id
_entity.type
_entity.pdbx_description
1 polymer ?
#
loop_
_entity_poly.entity_id
_entity_poly.type
_entity_poly.pdbx_seq_one_letter_code
_entity_poly.pdbx_strand_id
1 'polypeptide(L)' 'MKDKKITPIKAVRLKCLDCSAGQPKEIKLCSIEDCALFPYRFGKNPNRKGIGNSKGVFCKKSPTQRTIS' A
#
# COMPACT_ATOMS: atom_id res chain seq x y z
N MET A 1 -15.52 -11.72 -13.03
CA MET A 1 -15.03 -10.67 -12.11
C MET A 1 -14.10 -11.35 -11.11
N LYS A 2 -12.85 -10.90 -10.95
CA LYS A 2 -11.90 -11.57 -10.06
C LYS A 2 -11.94 -10.85 -8.71
N ASP A 3 -12.51 -11.51 -7.70
CA ASP A 3 -12.50 -11.10 -6.29
C ASP A 3 -11.06 -11.07 -5.80
N LYS A 4 -10.36 -10.00 -6.13
CA LYS A 4 -8.99 -9.78 -5.74
C LYS A 4 -9.02 -9.48 -4.25
N LYS A 5 -8.79 -10.51 -3.41
CA LYS A 5 -8.76 -10.39 -1.95
C LYS A 5 -7.89 -9.19 -1.56
N ILE A 6 -8.55 -8.08 -1.24
CA ILE A 6 -7.89 -6.85 -0.82
C ILE A 6 -7.55 -7.10 0.64
N THR A 7 -6.27 -7.10 0.97
CA THR A 7 -5.88 -7.13 2.37
C THR A 7 -6.34 -5.83 3.02
N PRO A 8 -6.74 -5.82 4.30
CA PRO A 8 -7.22 -4.60 4.97
C PRO A 8 -6.21 -3.44 4.83
N ILE A 9 -4.92 -3.74 4.88
CA ILE A 9 -3.84 -2.76 4.64
C ILE A 9 -3.91 -2.14 3.23
N LYS A 10 -4.19 -2.94 2.19
CA LYS A 10 -4.35 -2.42 0.83
C LYS A 10 -5.61 -1.56 0.71
N ALA A 11 -6.69 -1.93 1.38
CA ALA A 11 -7.92 -1.13 1.41
C ALA A 11 -7.68 0.23 2.08
N VAL A 12 -6.97 0.26 3.21
CA VAL A 12 -6.58 1.52 3.87
C VAL A 12 -5.75 2.39 2.94
N ARG A 13 -4.76 1.81 2.25
CA ARG A 13 -3.92 2.58 1.33
C ARG A 13 -4.70 3.15 0.14
N LEU A 14 -5.70 2.43 -0.36
CA LEU A 14 -6.63 2.95 -1.38
C LEU A 14 -7.46 4.11 -0.82
N LYS A 15 -7.91 4.03 0.44
CA LYS A 15 -8.63 5.12 1.08
C LYS A 15 -7.75 6.35 1.31
N CYS A 16 -6.49 6.17 1.66
CA CYS A 16 -5.53 7.27 1.74
C CYS A 16 -5.26 7.89 0.36
N LEU A 17 -5.22 7.09 -0.71
CA LEU A 17 -5.09 7.60 -2.08
C LEU A 17 -6.32 8.44 -2.48
N ASP A 18 -7.52 7.95 -2.17
CA ASP A 18 -8.79 8.68 -2.38
C ASP A 18 -8.79 10.03 -1.65
N CYS A 19 -8.37 10.04 -0.37
CA CYS A 19 -8.26 11.26 0.43
C CYS A 19 -7.23 12.27 -0.12
N SER A 20 -6.15 11.79 -0.73
CA SER A 20 -5.04 12.60 -1.24
C SER A 20 -5.14 12.88 -2.76
N ALA A 21 -6.34 12.82 -3.34
CA ALA A 21 -6.58 13.04 -4.78
C ALA A 21 -5.69 12.17 -5.69
N GLY A 22 -5.39 10.94 -5.28
CA GLY A 22 -4.55 9.99 -6.01
C GLY A 22 -3.04 10.21 -5.85
N GLN A 23 -2.59 11.17 -5.03
CA GLN A 23 -1.18 11.48 -4.89
C GLN A 23 -0.51 10.64 -3.78
N PRO A 24 0.35 9.67 -4.12
CA PRO A 24 1.00 8.82 -3.12
C PRO A 24 2.08 9.56 -2.30
N LYS A 25 2.57 10.70 -2.80
CA LYS A 25 3.52 11.57 -2.09
C LYS A 25 2.83 12.22 -0.89
N GLU A 26 1.59 12.66 -1.07
CA GLU A 26 0.81 13.31 -0.03
C GLU A 26 0.51 12.36 1.14
N ILE A 27 0.29 11.07 0.86
CA ILE A 27 0.13 10.06 1.93
C ILE A 27 1.35 10.01 2.87
N LYS A 28 2.56 10.24 2.33
CA LYS A 28 3.81 10.27 3.12
C LYS A 28 4.00 11.60 3.84
N LEU A 29 3.59 12.70 3.22
CA LEU A 29 3.71 14.06 3.76
C LEU A 29 2.55 14.46 4.67
N CYS A 30 1.48 13.67 4.70
CA CYS A 30 0.31 13.91 5.53
C CYS A 30 0.72 14.05 7.00
N SER A 31 0.42 15.21 7.58
CA SER A 31 0.73 15.56 8.97
C SER A 31 -0.45 15.35 9.92
N ILE A 32 -1.52 14.69 9.45
CA ILE A 32 -2.74 14.45 10.24
C ILE A 32 -2.51 13.22 11.12
N GLU A 33 -1.90 13.44 12.28
CA GLU A 33 -1.59 12.39 13.25
C GLU A 33 -2.87 11.85 13.93
N ASP A 34 -3.92 12.66 14.01
CA ASP A 34 -5.23 12.28 14.56
C ASP A 34 -6.04 11.32 13.67
N CYS A 35 -5.55 10.99 12.47
CA CYS A 35 -6.25 10.07 11.58
C CYS A 35 -6.12 8.63 12.08
N ALA A 36 -7.25 7.93 12.27
CA ALA A 36 -7.27 6.50 12.62
C ALA A 36 -6.50 5.60 11.61
N LEU A 37 -6.33 6.07 10.37
CA LEU A 37 -5.59 5.36 9.31
C LEU A 37 -4.09 5.69 9.28
N PHE A 38 -3.64 6.71 10.02
CA PHE A 38 -2.26 7.17 10.08
C PHE A 38 -1.22 6.05 10.32
N PRO A 39 -1.39 5.13 11.30
CA PRO A 39 -0.42 4.07 11.53
C PRO A 39 -0.34 3.05 10.37
N TYR A 40 -1.39 2.95 9.55
CA TYR A 40 -1.51 1.98 8.47
C TYR A 40 -1.12 2.51 7.10
N ARG A 41 -0.94 3.84 6.96
CA ARG A 41 -0.67 4.53 5.67
C ARG A 41 0.59 4.03 4.94
N PHE A 42 1.58 3.55 5.69
CA PHE A 42 2.82 2.98 5.16
C PHE A 42 2.72 1.51 4.74
N GLY A 43 1.53 0.92 4.75
CA GLY A 43 1.36 -0.48 4.38
C GLY A 43 1.87 -1.46 5.44
N LYS A 44 2.06 -0.99 6.69
CA LYS A 44 2.48 -1.80 7.84
C LYS A 44 1.33 -1.84 8.84
N ASN A 45 1.05 -3.02 9.38
CA ASN A 45 0.11 -3.17 10.48
C ASN A 45 0.89 -3.37 11.78
N PRO A 46 0.88 -2.39 12.72
CA PRO A 46 1.60 -2.51 13.98
C PRO A 46 1.11 -3.70 14.82
N ASN A 47 -0.18 -4.05 14.74
CA ASN A 47 -0.80 -5.17 15.47
C ASN A 47 -0.36 -6.56 14.97
N ARG A 48 0.43 -6.63 13.89
CA ARG A 48 0.98 -7.87 13.33
C ARG A 48 2.49 -8.02 13.53
N LYS A 49 3.12 -7.14 14.33
CA LYS A 49 4.57 -7.21 14.64
C LYS A 49 4.86 -8.50 15.41
N GLY A 50 5.38 -9.52 14.71
CA GLY A 50 5.71 -10.84 15.26
C GLY A 50 4.83 -12.02 14.81
N ILE A 51 3.77 -11.79 14.02
CA ILE A 51 2.78 -12.83 13.63
C ILE A 51 2.81 -13.09 12.10
N GLY A 52 3.99 -13.01 11.47
CA GLY A 52 4.13 -13.07 10.01
C GLY A 52 4.89 -14.28 9.50
N ASN A 53 4.18 -15.29 8.97
CA ASN A 53 4.80 -16.35 8.16
C ASN A 53 5.39 -15.74 6.88
N SER A 54 6.69 -15.96 6.69
CA SER A 54 7.54 -15.43 5.62
C SER A 54 7.22 -16.03 4.25
N LYS A 55 6.07 -15.64 3.67
CA LYS A 55 5.89 -15.75 2.21
C LYS A 55 5.70 -14.36 1.62
N GLY A 56 6.81 -13.64 1.59
CA GLY A 56 6.99 -12.45 0.78
C GLY A 56 6.72 -12.79 -0.68
N VAL A 57 5.51 -12.47 -1.15
CA VAL A 57 5.22 -12.36 -2.58
C VAL A 57 5.95 -11.12 -3.07
N PHE A 58 7.22 -11.31 -3.42
CA PHE A 58 7.99 -10.39 -4.22
C PHE A 58 7.23 -10.21 -5.53
N CYS A 59 6.61 -9.04 -5.70
CA CYS A 59 6.04 -8.64 -6.98
C CYS A 59 7.22 -8.48 -7.96
N LYS A 60 7.46 -9.53 -8.75
CA LYS A 60 8.33 -9.49 -9.92
C LYS A 60 7.82 -8.35 -10.81
N LYS A 61 8.51 -7.21 -10.82
CA LYS A 61 8.34 -6.22 -11.88
C LYS A 61 8.92 -6.86 -13.15
N SER A 62 8.06 -7.30 -14.05
CA SER A 62 8.44 -7.82 -15.37
C SER A 62 9.03 -6.70 -16.25
N PRO A 63 9.96 -7.02 -17.15
CA PRO A 63 10.69 -6.06 -17.96
C PRO A 63 9.80 -5.61 -19.12
N THR A 64 9.48 -4.32 -19.21
CA THR A 64 9.04 -3.75 -20.49
C THR A 64 10.29 -3.48 -21.33
N GLN A 65 10.67 -4.49 -22.11
CA GLN A 65 11.61 -4.39 -23.23
C GLN A 65 11.18 -3.23 -24.13
N ARG A 66 12.08 -2.27 -24.35
CA ARG A 66 11.94 -1.30 -25.45
C ARG A 66 13.32 -0.84 -25.89
N THR A 67 14.08 -1.75 -26.50
CA THR A 67 15.07 -1.37 -27.51
C THR A 67 14.30 -0.93 -28.75
N ILE A 68 14.49 0.31 -29.18
CA ILE A 68 14.09 0.77 -30.51
C ILE A 68 15.35 1.35 -31.16
N SER A 69 15.78 0.65 -32.22
CA SER A 69 16.82 0.93 -33.22
C SER A 69 18.22 1.28 -32.77
#